data_AF-A0A845RC37-F1
#
_entry.id   AF-A0A845RC37-F1
#
_cell.length_a   1.000
_cell.length_b   1.000
_cell.length_c   1.000
_cell.angle_alpha   90.00
_cell.angle_beta   90.00
_cell.angle_gamma   90.00
#
_symmetry.space_group_name_H-M   'P 1'
#
loop_
_entity.id
_entity.type
_entity.pdbx_description
1 polymer ?
#
loop_
_entity_poly.entity_id
_entity_poly.type
_entity_poly.pdbx_seq_one_letter_code
_entity_poly.pdbx_strand_id
1 'polypeptide(L)' 'MNEASTIFSLIHQTLSGGENELSVSMMCQTAGVSRSGYYAWLNAASARQVREAQDRADFELVLEAYSRRT' A
#
# COMPACT_ATOMS: atom_id res chain seq x y z
N MET A 1 6.53 -8.54 1.37
CA MET A 1 5.19 -7.96 1.60
C MET A 1 5.12 -7.59 3.07
N ASN A 2 4.96 -6.31 3.42
CA ASN A 2 4.97 -5.87 4.82
C ASN A 2 3.58 -6.08 5.43
N GLU A 3 3.44 -6.93 6.45
CA GLU A 3 2.15 -7.27 7.09
C GLU A 3 1.37 -6.01 7.52
N ALA A 4 2.07 -4.99 8.02
CA ALA A 4 1.44 -3.73 8.40
C ALA A 4 0.81 -2.98 7.21
N SER A 5 1.44 -3.03 6.03
CA SER A 5 0.89 -2.40 4.81
C SER A 5 -0.38 -3.11 4.35
N THR A 6 -0.46 -4.43 4.50
CA THR A 6 -1.66 -5.22 4.19
C THR A 6 -2.79 -4.84 5.14
N ILE A 7 -2.51 -4.75 6.44
CA ILE A 7 -3.49 -4.33 7.46
C ILE A 7 -4.01 -2.93 7.17
N PHE A 8 -3.15 -1.95 6.89
CA PHE A 8 -3.58 -0.59 6.57
C PHE A 8 -4.42 -0.52 5.29
N SER A 9 -4.09 -1.31 4.27
CA SER A 9 -4.89 -1.41 3.05
C SER A 9 -6.29 -1.97 3.30
N LEU A 10 -6.41 -3.01 4.14
CA LEU A 10 -7.69 -3.58 4.55
C LEU A 10 -8.52 -2.54 5.32
N ILE A 11 -7.92 -1.88 6.32
CA ILE A 11 -8.57 -0.79 7.06
C ILE A 11 -9.09 0.28 6.10
N HIS A 12 -8.27 0.70 5.13
CA HIS A 12 -8.64 1.74 4.17
C HIS A 12 -9.80 1.31 3.25
N GLN A 13 -9.79 0.07 2.75
CA GLN A 13 -10.90 -0.47 1.96
C GLN A 13 -12.20 -0.54 2.76
N THR A 14 -12.13 -1.06 3.99
CA THR A 14 -13.30 -1.21 4.85
C THR A 14 -13.93 0.15 5.17
N LEU A 15 -13.12 1.15 5.50
CA LEU A 15 -13.58 2.54 5.74
C LEU A 15 -14.13 3.23 4.49
N SER A 16 -13.73 2.81 3.29
CA SER A 16 -14.22 3.37 2.02
C SER A 16 -15.54 2.74 1.56
N GLY A 17 -15.96 1.64 2.19
CA GLY A 17 -17.28 1.05 1.97
C GLY A 17 -18.38 1.90 2.62
N GLY A 18 -19.50 2.11 1.91
CA GLY A 18 -20.54 3.07 2.29
C GLY A 18 -21.33 2.76 3.57
N GLU A 19 -21.09 1.63 4.23
CA GLU A 19 -21.79 1.17 5.43
C GLU A 19 -20.77 0.87 6.55
N ASN A 20 -19.97 1.87 6.95
CA ASN A 20 -19.07 1.73 8.09
C ASN A 20 -19.25 2.83 9.13
N GLU A 21 -19.79 2.46 10.29
CA GLU A 21 -19.91 3.33 11.47
C GLU A 21 -18.61 3.37 12.31
N LEU A 22 -17.63 2.53 11.95
CA LEU A 22 -16.37 2.43 12.70
C LEU A 22 -15.41 3.57 12.37
N SER A 23 -14.91 4.23 13.42
CA SER A 23 -13.86 5.23 13.26
C SER A 23 -12.50 4.60 12.92
N VAL A 24 -11.62 5.37 12.26
CA VAL A 24 -10.22 4.99 12.00
C VAL A 24 -9.52 4.52 13.26
N SER A 25 -9.77 5.17 14.41
CA SER A 25 -9.14 4.83 15.68
C SER A 25 -9.56 3.44 16.16
N MET A 26 -10.86 3.10 16.03
CA MET A 26 -11.39 1.80 16.42
C MET A 26 -10.86 0.68 15.53
N MET A 27 -10.82 0.91 14.21
CA MET A 27 -10.24 -0.04 13.25
C MET A 27 -8.75 -0.31 13.51
N CYS A 28 -7.96 0.74 13.75
CA CYS A 28 -6.55 0.59 14.08
C CYS A 28 -6.33 -0.19 15.39
N GLN A 29 -7.15 0.09 16.41
CA GLN A 29 -7.09 -0.60 17.69
C GLN A 29 -7.44 -2.09 17.54
N THR A 30 -8.52 -2.42 16.82
CA THR A 30 -8.93 -3.81 16.56
C THR A 30 -7.87 -4.59 15.78
N ALA A 31 -7.20 -3.94 14.84
CA ALA A 31 -6.15 -4.57 14.03
C ALA A 31 -4.75 -4.57 14.70
N GLY A 32 -4.62 -4.05 15.92
CA GLY A 32 -3.36 -4.04 16.66
C GLY A 32 -2.28 -3.11 16.07
N VAL A 33 -2.68 -2.10 15.29
CA VAL A 33 -1.77 -1.15 14.64
C VAL A 33 -1.96 0.27 15.15
N SER A 34 -0.94 1.12 15.00
CA SER A 34 -1.04 2.51 15.43
C SER A 34 -1.80 3.36 14.43
N ARG A 35 -2.61 4.29 14.94
CA ARG A 35 -3.30 5.30 14.13
C ARG A 35 -2.32 6.21 13.38
N SER A 36 -1.19 6.56 14.01
CA SER A 36 -0.13 7.33 13.36
C SER A 36 0.51 6.55 12.19
N GLY A 37 0.68 5.24 12.34
CA GLY A 37 1.13 4.36 11.26
C GLY A 37 0.18 4.35 10.07
N TYR A 38 -1.13 4.31 10.32
CA TYR A 38 -2.15 4.39 9.26
C TYR A 38 -2.05 5.70 8.45
N TYR A 39 -1.97 6.85 9.11
CA TYR A 39 -1.85 8.13 8.39
C TYR A 39 -0.50 8.30 7.71
N ALA A 40 0.59 7.80 8.30
CA ALA A 40 1.90 7.78 7.64
C ALA A 40 1.86 6.92 6.37
N TRP A 41 1.21 5.76 6.43
CA TRP A 41 0.97 4.90 5.27
C TRP A 41 0.14 5.62 4.20
N LEU A 42 -0.95 6.30 4.59
CA LEU A 42 -1.78 7.09 3.69
C LEU A 42 -0.97 8.19 2.97
N ASN A 43 -0.19 8.97 3.72
CA ASN A 43 0.64 10.04 3.18
C ASN A 43 1.75 9.51 2.26
N ALA A 44 2.26 8.31 2.53
CA ALA A 44 3.25 7.66 1.70
C ALA A 44 2.66 7.02 0.43
N ALA A 45 1.35 7.10 0.17
CA ALA A 45 0.72 6.49 -1.00
C ALA A 45 1.31 6.99 -2.33
N SER A 46 1.49 8.31 -2.48
CA SER A 46 2.10 8.90 -3.68
C SER A 46 3.55 8.44 -3.87
N ALA A 47 4.34 8.47 -2.80
CA ALA A 47 5.73 8.01 -2.82
C ALA A 47 5.87 6.50 -3.09
N ARG A 48 4.84 5.70 -2.74
CA ARG A 48 4.77 4.28 -3.10
C ARG A 48 4.48 4.10 -4.59
N GLN A 49 3.49 4.83 -5.13
CA GLN A 49 3.17 4.76 -6.56
C GLN A 49 4.35 5.17 -7.45
N VAL A 50 5.09 6.21 -7.09
CA VAL A 50 6.28 6.63 -7.86
C VAL A 50 7.35 5.53 -7.86
N ARG A 51 7.60 4.91 -6.71
CA ARG A 51 8.54 3.78 -6.61
C ARG A 51 8.07 2.58 -7.42
N GLU A 52 6.80 2.19 -7.32
CA GLU A 52 6.25 1.07 -8.10
C GLU A 52 6.31 1.32 -9.61
N ALA A 53 6.13 2.56 -10.05
CA ALA A 53 6.28 2.94 -11.45
C ALA A 53 7.74 2.85 -11.91
N GLN A 54 8.68 3.31 -11.08
CA GLN A 54 10.12 3.21 -11.37
C GLN A 54 10.57 1.75 -11.42
N ASP A 55 10.20 0.94 -10.42
CA ASP A 55 10.52 -0.49 -10.37
C ASP A 55 10.00 -1.22 -11.61
N ARG A 56 8.82 -0.83 -12.12
CA ARG A 56 8.26 -1.38 -13.37
C ARG A 56 9.07 -0.99 -14.59
N ALA A 57 9.44 0.29 -14.72
CA ALA A 57 10.27 0.76 -15.83
C ALA A 57 11.64 0.06 -15.82
N ASP A 58 12.24 -0.09 -14.64
CA ASP A 58 13.52 -0.80 -14.47
C ASP A 58 13.37 -2.29 -14.82
N PHE A 59 12.28 -2.92 -14.40
CA PHE A 59 11.97 -4.31 -14.75
C PHE A 59 11.81 -4.51 -16.27
N GLU A 60 11.09 -3.60 -16.95
CA GLU A 60 10.92 -3.64 -18.40
C GLU A 60 12.25 -3.56 -19.14
N LEU A 61 13.17 -2.70 -18.68
CA LEU A 61 14.51 -2.58 -19.26
C LEU A 61 15.34 -3.87 -19.10
N VAL A 62 15.26 -4.52 -17.94
CA VAL A 62 15.92 -5.81 -17.70
C VAL A 62 15.31 -6.91 -18.59
N LEU A 63 13.98 -6.93 -18.72
CA LEU A 63 13.27 -7.91 -19.55
C LEU A 63 13.62 -7.75 -21.02
N GLU A 64 13.74 -6.51 -21.51
CA GLU A 64 14.16 -6.22 -22.88
C GLU A 64 15.58 -6.75 -23.14
N ALA A 65 16.53 -6.44 -22.24
CA ALA A 65 17.91 -6.91 -22.36
C ALA A 65 18.02 -8.44 -22.36
N TYR A 66 17.22 -9.11 -21.53
CA TYR A 66 17.14 -10.57 -21.50
C TYR A 66 16.57 -11.13 -22.82
N SER A 67 15.48 -10.54 -23.31
CA SER A 67 14.78 -11.01 -24.52
C SER A 67 15.61 -10.87 -25.79
N ARG A 68 16.52 -9.88 -25.86
CA ARG A 68 17.45 -9.68 -26.98
C ARG A 68 18.59 -10.71 -27.04
N ARG A 69 18.74 -11.57 -26.04
CA ARG A 69 19.81 -12.56 -25.93
C ARG A 69 19.40 -13.96 -26.43
N THR A 70 18.13 -14.13 -26.78
CA THR A 70 17.53 -15.27 -27.51
C THR A 70 17.30 -14.91 -28.96
#